data_AF-A0A3B6U3W3-F1
#
_entry.id   AF-A0A3B6U3W3-F1
#
_cell.length_a   1.000
_cell.length_b   1.000
_cell.length_c   1.000
_cell.angle_alpha   90.00
_cell.angle_beta   90.00
_cell.angle_gamma   90.00
#
_symmetry.space_group_name_H-M   'P 1'
#
loop_
_entity.id
_entity.type
_entity.pdbx_description
1 polymer ?
#
loop_
_entity_poly.entity_id
_entity_poly.type
_entity_poly.pdbx_seq_one_letter_code
_entity_poly.pdbx_strand_id
1 'polypeptide(L)'
;MSSDELLQAQLELYHHGLAFVKSLALKAATDLRIPDAIHRRGGAATLSELASDTGIHPTKRSNLRRVIRVLTTTGVFSIVQGKGSNDHAGDGAAYYKLTRVSRLLVERSPHNLSPMVGTIVNTLCWTSLLKMPEWFTQGQEGESAQSHSLVQLANGCTFWDTTKVDGGLFNDGMAVDSGIAMKVLLKEHGGAFGEVKSSLVDIGGNHGATASAVARAFPHLKCTVLDLPHVVAAAPASDILTFVAGNMFDYVPPADAVLLK
;
A
#
# COMPACT_ATOMS: atom_id res chain seq x y z
N MET A 1 -37.91 9.48 -12.73
CA MET A 1 -37.24 8.16 -12.73
C MET A 1 -38.31 7.08 -12.71
N SER A 2 -38.17 6.06 -13.55
CA SER A 2 -38.97 4.82 -13.45
C SER A 2 -38.63 4.05 -12.16
N SER A 3 -39.44 3.05 -11.81
CA SER A 3 -39.15 2.18 -10.66
C SER A 3 -37.82 1.45 -10.80
N ASP A 4 -37.50 0.98 -12.01
CA ASP A 4 -36.25 0.28 -12.29
C ASP A 4 -35.04 1.22 -12.18
N GLU A 5 -35.16 2.45 -12.70
CA GLU A 5 -34.12 3.48 -12.57
C GLU A 5 -33.87 3.84 -11.09
N LEU A 6 -34.93 3.88 -10.26
CA LEU A 6 -34.81 4.15 -8.84
C LEU A 6 -34.07 3.05 -8.09
N LEU A 7 -34.41 1.78 -8.36
CA LEU A 7 -33.74 0.64 -7.73
C LEU A 7 -32.27 0.55 -8.13
N GLN A 8 -31.96 0.81 -9.40
CA GLN A 8 -30.59 0.84 -9.89
C GLN A 8 -29.78 1.97 -9.24
N ALA A 9 -30.33 3.18 -9.17
CA ALA A 9 -29.69 4.31 -8.49
C ALA A 9 -29.45 4.04 -6.99
N GLN A 10 -30.40 3.40 -6.31
CA GLN A 10 -30.24 3.00 -4.91
C GLN A 10 -29.10 2.00 -4.73
N LEU A 11 -29.01 0.99 -5.61
CA LEU A 11 -27.95 -0.01 -5.57
C LEU A 11 -26.57 0.64 -5.76
N GLU A 12 -26.45 1.53 -6.74
CA GLU A 12 -25.22 2.28 -7.01
C GLU A 12 -24.82 3.17 -5.84
N LEU A 13 -25.77 3.91 -5.25
CA LEU A 13 -25.54 4.73 -4.07
C LEU A 13 -24.98 3.89 -2.91
N TYR A 14 -25.55 2.73 -2.65
CA TYR A 14 -25.09 1.85 -1.56
C TYR A 14 -23.73 1.22 -1.87
N HIS A 15 -23.46 0.88 -3.13
CA HIS A 15 -22.13 0.40 -3.55
C HIS A 15 -21.03 1.45 -3.31
N HIS A 16 -21.31 2.72 -3.60
CA HIS A 16 -20.38 3.81 -3.32
C HIS A 16 -20.25 4.07 -1.81
N GLY A 17 -21.36 4.18 -1.09
CA GLY A 17 -21.36 4.46 0.36
C GLY A 17 -20.67 3.38 1.20
N LEU A 18 -20.70 2.12 0.76
CA LEU A 18 -20.09 0.98 1.46
C LEU A 18 -18.73 0.55 0.88
N ALA A 19 -18.18 1.27 -0.10
CA ALA A 19 -16.92 0.89 -0.75
C ALA A 19 -15.75 0.71 0.24
N PHE A 20 -15.72 1.51 1.31
CA PHE A 20 -14.70 1.45 2.35
C PHE A 20 -14.60 0.10 3.08
N VAL A 21 -15.70 -0.65 3.14
CA VAL A 21 -15.75 -1.98 3.76
C VAL A 21 -14.77 -2.93 3.05
N LYS A 22 -14.58 -2.78 1.74
CA LYS A 22 -13.63 -3.57 0.95
C LYS A 22 -12.18 -3.31 1.40
N SER A 23 -11.81 -2.04 1.59
CA SER A 23 -10.48 -1.64 2.04
C SER A 23 -10.19 -2.13 3.46
N LEU A 24 -11.16 -1.99 4.37
CA LEU A 24 -11.02 -2.48 5.75
C LEU A 24 -10.98 -4.00 5.83
N ALA A 25 -11.74 -4.71 5.00
CA ALA A 25 -11.65 -6.17 4.90
C ALA A 25 -10.27 -6.62 4.41
N LEU A 26 -9.70 -5.92 3.41
CA LEU A 26 -8.35 -6.20 2.89
C LEU A 26 -7.30 -5.99 3.97
N LYS A 27 -7.36 -4.85 4.68
CA LYS A 27 -6.48 -4.58 5.82
C LYS A 27 -6.61 -5.65 6.89
N ALA A 28 -7.83 -5.98 7.32
CA ALA A 28 -8.06 -7.00 8.34
C ALA A 28 -7.48 -8.36 7.94
N ALA A 29 -7.66 -8.80 6.69
CA ALA A 29 -7.09 -10.06 6.22
C ALA A 29 -5.56 -10.06 6.17
N THR A 30 -4.96 -8.90 5.85
CA THR A 30 -3.51 -8.70 5.84
C THR A 30 -2.95 -8.74 7.26
N ASP A 31 -3.54 -7.98 8.18
CA ASP A 31 -3.15 -7.93 9.60
C ASP A 31 -3.32 -9.29 10.29
N LEU A 32 -4.38 -10.04 9.94
CA LEU A 32 -4.63 -11.40 10.42
C LEU A 32 -3.78 -12.46 9.73
N ARG A 33 -2.92 -12.08 8.77
CA ARG A 33 -2.00 -13.01 8.09
C ARG A 33 -2.73 -14.15 7.35
N ILE A 34 -3.94 -13.87 6.85
CA ILE A 34 -4.74 -14.83 6.08
C ILE A 34 -4.01 -15.27 4.79
N PRO A 35 -3.42 -14.37 3.98
CA PRO A 35 -2.65 -14.78 2.81
C PRO A 35 -1.51 -15.75 3.15
N ASP A 36 -0.77 -15.50 4.24
CA ASP A 36 0.30 -16.38 4.71
C ASP A 36 -0.23 -17.74 5.16
N ALA A 37 -1.36 -17.77 5.87
CA ALA A 37 -1.99 -19.03 6.29
C ALA A 37 -2.37 -19.90 5.09
N ILE A 38 -2.97 -19.32 4.04
CA ILE A 38 -3.26 -20.04 2.78
C ILE A 38 -1.95 -20.50 2.11
N HIS A 39 -0.93 -19.63 2.08
CA HIS A 39 0.36 -19.95 1.45
C HIS A 39 1.05 -21.15 2.13
N ARG A 40 1.11 -21.16 3.46
CA ARG A 40 1.72 -22.25 4.25
C ARG A 40 1.05 -23.61 4.02
N ARG A 41 -0.21 -23.62 3.61
CA ARG A 41 -0.97 -24.83 3.27
C ARG A 41 -0.89 -25.25 1.80
N GLY A 42 0.04 -24.67 1.04
CA GLY A 42 0.21 -24.99 -0.39
C GLY A 42 -0.72 -24.20 -1.31
N GLY A 43 -1.28 -23.08 -0.84
CA GLY A 43 -2.05 -22.15 -1.67
C GLY A 43 -3.57 -22.35 -1.64
N ALA A 44 -4.08 -23.25 -0.80
CA ALA A 44 -5.50 -23.46 -0.54
C ALA A 44 -5.75 -23.77 0.94
N ALA A 45 -6.83 -23.25 1.52
CA ALA A 45 -7.23 -23.55 2.90
C ALA A 45 -8.75 -23.45 3.09
N THR A 46 -9.32 -24.29 3.94
CA THR A 46 -10.70 -24.21 4.40
C THR A 46 -10.88 -23.11 5.45
N LEU A 47 -12.12 -22.70 5.72
CA LEU A 47 -12.41 -21.69 6.75
C LEU A 47 -11.91 -22.11 8.14
N SER A 48 -12.01 -23.40 8.48
CA SER A 48 -11.59 -23.92 9.79
C SER A 48 -10.07 -23.88 9.95
N GLU A 49 -9.35 -24.25 8.90
CA GLU A 49 -7.90 -24.17 8.84
C GLU A 49 -7.41 -22.73 8.98
N LEU A 50 -8.05 -21.78 8.27
CA LEU A 50 -7.73 -20.37 8.40
C LEU A 50 -7.96 -19.85 9.81
N ALA A 51 -9.10 -20.18 10.42
CA ALA A 51 -9.37 -19.77 11.79
C ALA A 51 -8.34 -20.32 12.78
N SER A 52 -7.90 -21.58 12.59
CA SER A 52 -6.88 -22.21 13.41
C SER A 52 -5.51 -21.54 13.26
N ASP A 53 -5.05 -21.33 12.02
CA ASP A 53 -3.70 -20.83 11.72
C ASP A 53 -3.50 -19.35 12.03
N THR A 54 -4.60 -18.59 12.13
CA THR A 54 -4.60 -17.16 12.42
C THR A 54 -5.00 -16.84 13.86
N GLY A 55 -5.33 -17.85 14.68
CA GLY A 55 -5.75 -17.67 16.06
C GLY A 55 -7.12 -17.02 16.23
N ILE A 56 -7.98 -17.05 15.20
CA ILE A 56 -9.31 -16.45 15.26
C ILE A 56 -10.20 -17.24 16.21
N HIS A 57 -10.80 -16.53 17.16
CA HIS A 57 -11.66 -17.13 18.17
C HIS A 57 -12.84 -17.90 17.52
N PRO A 58 -13.17 -19.13 17.98
CA PRO A 58 -14.20 -19.96 17.37
C PRO A 58 -15.56 -19.27 17.20
N THR A 59 -15.96 -18.43 18.16
CA THR A 59 -17.24 -17.69 18.11
C THR A 59 -17.30 -16.63 17.00
N LYS A 60 -16.16 -16.24 16.43
CA LYS A 60 -16.06 -15.25 15.34
C LYS A 60 -15.88 -15.90 13.96
N ARG A 61 -15.87 -17.23 13.86
CA ARG A 61 -15.69 -17.95 12.59
C ARG A 61 -16.74 -17.58 11.55
N SER A 62 -17.99 -17.35 11.97
CA SER A 62 -19.06 -16.88 11.07
C SER A 62 -18.80 -15.46 10.54
N ASN A 63 -18.19 -14.58 11.34
CA ASN A 63 -17.77 -13.25 10.92
C ASN A 63 -16.58 -13.32 9.95
N LEU A 64 -15.59 -14.16 10.22
CA LEU A 64 -14.47 -14.41 9.30
C LEU A 64 -14.97 -14.84 7.92
N ARG A 65 -15.96 -15.74 7.87
CA ARG A 65 -16.60 -16.15 6.61
C ARG A 65 -17.14 -14.97 5.82
N ARG A 66 -17.75 -13.98 6.49
CA ARG A 66 -18.28 -12.78 5.83
C ARG A 66 -17.15 -11.91 5.27
N VAL A 67 -16.05 -11.75 6.01
CA VAL A 67 -14.86 -11.01 5.56
C VAL A 67 -14.24 -11.68 4.34
N ILE A 68 -13.98 -12.99 4.40
CA ILE A 68 -13.40 -13.73 3.27
C ILE A 68 -14.34 -13.73 2.06
N ARG A 69 -15.66 -13.77 2.27
CA ARG A 69 -16.63 -13.65 1.18
C ARG A 69 -16.52 -12.32 0.46
N VAL A 70 -16.44 -11.19 1.19
CA VAL A 70 -16.19 -9.87 0.57
C VAL A 70 -14.92 -9.91 -0.28
N LEU A 71 -13.84 -10.45 0.28
CA LEU A 71 -12.54 -10.55 -0.41
C LEU A 71 -12.54 -11.53 -1.59
N THR A 72 -13.41 -12.52 -1.57
CA THR A 72 -13.60 -13.43 -2.72
C THR A 72 -14.40 -12.73 -3.82
N THR A 73 -15.46 -12.01 -3.47
CA THR A 73 -16.28 -11.24 -4.41
C THR A 73 -15.49 -10.09 -5.05
N THR A 74 -14.50 -9.52 -4.36
CA THR A 74 -13.60 -8.50 -4.93
C THR A 74 -12.35 -9.08 -5.60
N GLY A 75 -12.22 -10.41 -5.71
CA GLY A 75 -11.12 -11.07 -6.42
C GLY A 75 -9.78 -11.11 -5.67
N VAL A 76 -9.74 -10.69 -4.40
CA VAL A 76 -8.56 -10.84 -3.54
C VAL A 76 -8.29 -12.30 -3.24
N PHE A 77 -9.33 -13.09 -2.98
CA PHE A 77 -9.26 -14.55 -2.91
C PHE A 77 -10.16 -15.19 -3.98
N SER A 78 -9.99 -16.48 -4.21
CA SER A 78 -10.94 -17.29 -4.98
C SER A 78 -11.44 -18.44 -4.13
N ILE A 79 -12.65 -18.93 -4.41
CA ILE A 79 -13.27 -20.05 -3.70
C ILE A 79 -13.46 -21.22 -4.66
N VAL A 80 -13.14 -22.43 -4.21
CA VAL A 80 -13.36 -23.68 -4.94
C VAL A 80 -14.18 -24.61 -4.09
N GLN A 81 -15.31 -25.06 -4.61
CA GLN A 81 -16.14 -26.07 -3.95
C GLN A 81 -15.46 -27.44 -4.04
N GLY A 82 -15.44 -28.17 -2.93
CA GLY A 82 -14.98 -29.56 -2.89
C GLY A 82 -15.91 -30.48 -3.69
N LYS A 83 -15.36 -31.51 -4.32
CA LYS A 83 -16.17 -32.53 -4.99
C LYS A 83 -17.08 -33.22 -3.96
N GLY A 84 -18.40 -33.10 -4.12
CA GLY A 84 -19.41 -33.77 -3.29
C GLY A 84 -20.30 -32.86 -2.43
N SER A 85 -20.17 -31.53 -2.50
CA SER A 85 -21.08 -30.62 -1.81
C SER A 85 -22.40 -30.49 -2.57
N ASN A 86 -23.43 -31.22 -2.13
CA ASN A 86 -24.81 -30.74 -2.33
C ASN A 86 -24.91 -29.38 -1.59
N ASP A 87 -25.67 -28.44 -2.13
CA ASP A 87 -25.82 -27.04 -1.65
C ASP A 87 -26.27 -26.87 -0.18
N HIS A 88 -26.46 -27.98 0.54
CA HIS A 88 -26.84 -28.06 1.95
C HIS A 88 -25.75 -28.60 2.90
N ALA A 89 -24.59 -29.04 2.38
CA ALA A 89 -23.45 -29.40 3.24
C ALA A 89 -22.71 -28.11 3.64
N GLY A 90 -22.55 -27.89 4.95
CA GLY A 90 -21.82 -26.74 5.49
C GLY A 90 -20.42 -26.56 4.88
N ASP A 91 -19.90 -25.34 5.03
CA ASP A 91 -18.62 -24.75 4.55
C ASP A 91 -17.32 -25.57 4.83
N GLY A 92 -17.42 -26.81 5.29
CA GLY A 92 -16.32 -27.74 5.49
C GLY A 92 -15.71 -28.29 4.19
N ALA A 93 -16.35 -28.09 3.03
CA ALA A 93 -15.85 -28.57 1.73
C ALA A 93 -15.27 -27.46 0.83
N ALA A 94 -15.44 -26.18 1.17
CA ALA A 94 -14.96 -25.08 0.34
C ALA A 94 -13.52 -24.69 0.69
N TYR A 95 -12.70 -24.49 -0.35
CA TYR A 95 -11.31 -24.07 -0.23
C TYR A 95 -11.15 -22.66 -0.76
N TYR A 96 -10.54 -21.79 0.05
CA TYR A 96 -10.11 -20.47 -0.35
C TYR A 96 -8.69 -20.53 -0.89
N LYS A 97 -8.47 -19.96 -2.07
CA LYS A 97 -7.18 -19.98 -2.78
C LYS A 97 -6.64 -18.57 -2.99
N LEU A 98 -5.31 -18.48 -2.99
CA LEU A 98 -4.63 -17.24 -3.38
C LEU A 98 -4.88 -16.93 -4.86
N THR A 99 -5.16 -15.66 -5.13
CA THR A 99 -5.19 -15.09 -6.48
C THR A 99 -3.88 -14.35 -6.77
N ARG A 100 -3.76 -13.71 -7.94
CA ARG A 100 -2.62 -12.83 -8.23
C ARG A 100 -2.51 -11.69 -7.21
N VAL A 101 -3.64 -11.16 -6.73
CA VAL A 101 -3.68 -10.05 -5.77
C VAL A 101 -3.23 -10.51 -4.39
N SER A 102 -3.83 -11.56 -3.81
CA SER A 102 -3.45 -12.02 -2.47
C SER A 102 -2.05 -12.63 -2.39
N ARG A 103 -1.45 -13.08 -3.50
CA ARG A 103 -0.02 -13.46 -3.53
C ARG A 103 0.94 -12.30 -3.24
N LEU A 104 0.53 -11.07 -3.56
CA LEU A 104 1.30 -9.87 -3.20
C LEU A 104 1.25 -9.61 -1.70
N LEU A 105 0.36 -10.25 -0.95
CA LEU A 105 0.20 -10.02 0.49
C LEU A 105 0.93 -11.07 1.35
N VAL A 106 1.64 -12.01 0.73
CA VAL A 106 2.40 -13.05 1.43
C VAL A 106 3.75 -12.47 1.84
N GLU A 107 4.07 -12.47 3.13
CA GLU A 107 5.24 -11.77 3.69
C GLU A 107 6.55 -12.29 3.11
N ARG A 108 6.68 -13.61 2.96
CA ARG A 108 7.90 -14.28 2.46
C ARG A 108 7.99 -14.30 0.93
N SER A 109 7.07 -13.64 0.23
CA SER A 109 7.13 -13.50 -1.21
C SER A 109 8.20 -12.49 -1.60
N PRO A 110 8.99 -12.73 -2.68
CA PRO A 110 9.86 -11.69 -3.25
C PRO A 110 9.08 -10.50 -3.82
N HIS A 111 7.75 -10.61 -3.87
CA HIS A 111 6.80 -9.61 -4.36
C HIS A 111 5.84 -9.16 -3.25
N ASN A 112 6.26 -9.25 -1.99
CA ASN A 112 5.46 -8.80 -0.85
C ASN A 112 5.18 -7.29 -0.93
N LEU A 113 3.92 -6.91 -0.88
CA LEU A 113 3.35 -5.57 -0.77
C LEU A 113 2.43 -5.43 0.45
N SER A 114 2.42 -6.40 1.37
CA SER A 114 1.58 -6.31 2.57
C SER A 114 1.81 -5.03 3.39
N PRO A 115 3.03 -4.48 3.55
CA PRO A 115 3.22 -3.19 4.23
C PRO A 115 2.47 -2.03 3.57
N MET A 116 2.40 -2.03 2.23
CA MET A 116 1.70 -1.00 1.45
C MET A 116 0.19 -0.96 1.75
N VAL A 117 -0.42 -2.09 2.14
CA VAL A 117 -1.83 -2.09 2.58
C VAL A 117 -2.01 -1.24 3.83
N GLY A 118 -1.07 -1.31 4.77
CA GLY A 118 -1.10 -0.48 5.98
C GLY A 118 -0.86 1.00 5.69
N THR A 119 -0.04 1.32 4.69
CA THR A 119 0.17 2.70 4.23
C THR A 119 -1.07 3.28 3.55
N ILE A 120 -1.72 2.53 2.66
CA ILE A 120 -2.92 2.97 1.93
C ILE A 120 -4.12 3.06 2.88
N VAL A 121 -4.31 2.03 3.72
CA VAL A 121 -5.41 1.94 4.68
C VAL A 121 -4.91 2.33 6.07
N ASN A 122 -4.35 3.53 6.16
CA ASN A 122 -3.85 4.12 7.40
C ASN A 122 -4.93 4.99 8.06
N THR A 123 -5.05 4.91 9.39
CA THR A 123 -5.95 5.74 10.20
C THR A 123 -5.80 7.23 9.92
N LEU A 124 -4.57 7.76 9.86
CA LEU A 124 -4.26 9.17 9.60
C LEU A 124 -4.87 9.64 8.29
N CYS A 125 -4.58 8.93 7.20
CA CYS A 125 -5.12 9.28 5.87
C CYS A 125 -6.65 9.16 5.87
N TRP A 126 -7.18 8.08 6.44
CA TRP A 126 -8.60 7.80 6.50
C TRP A 126 -9.40 8.87 7.26
N THR A 127 -8.95 9.25 8.46
CA THR A 127 -9.65 10.25 9.28
C THR A 127 -9.51 11.65 8.69
N SER A 128 -8.40 11.96 8.00
CA SER A 128 -8.21 13.24 7.33
C SER A 128 -9.20 13.45 6.18
N LEU A 129 -9.60 12.38 5.48
CA LEU A 129 -10.63 12.44 4.43
C LEU A 129 -12.00 12.86 4.96
N LEU A 130 -12.29 12.67 6.26
CA LEU A 130 -13.54 13.13 6.87
C LEU A 130 -13.63 14.66 6.93
N LYS A 131 -12.52 15.37 6.74
CA LYS A 131 -12.45 16.84 6.70
C LYS A 131 -12.63 17.45 5.32
N MET A 132 -12.94 16.64 4.30
CA MET A 132 -13.18 17.14 2.94
C MET A 132 -14.26 18.23 2.86
N PRO A 133 -15.44 18.11 3.49
CA PRO A 133 -16.45 19.16 3.44
C PRO A 133 -15.94 20.48 3.99
N GLU A 134 -15.30 20.44 5.17
CA GLU A 134 -14.71 21.63 5.78
C GLU A 134 -13.62 22.23 4.89
N TRP A 135 -12.74 21.40 4.34
CA TRP A 135 -11.64 21.81 3.45
C TRP A 135 -12.13 22.58 2.22
N PHE A 136 -13.21 22.13 1.57
CA PHE A 136 -13.79 22.83 0.41
C PHE A 136 -14.47 24.15 0.77
N THR A 137 -14.88 24.31 2.03
CA THR A 137 -15.59 25.52 2.51
C THR A 137 -14.69 26.48 3.27
N GLN A 138 -13.43 26.14 3.47
CA GLN A 138 -12.48 26.94 4.23
C GLN A 138 -11.84 28.01 3.33
N GLY A 139 -11.92 29.27 3.76
CA GLY A 139 -11.36 30.44 3.09
C GLY A 139 -12.42 31.54 2.90
N GLN A 140 -12.09 32.77 3.28
CA GLN A 140 -12.87 33.95 2.87
C GLN A 140 -12.29 34.57 1.61
N GLU A 141 -13.14 35.22 0.79
CA GLU A 141 -12.67 36.03 -0.33
C GLU A 141 -11.63 37.06 0.16
N GLY A 142 -10.40 36.97 -0.36
CA GLY A 142 -9.32 37.92 -0.06
C GLY A 142 -8.27 37.46 0.96
N GLU A 143 -8.46 36.33 1.65
CA GLU A 143 -7.34 35.69 2.36
C GLU A 143 -6.47 34.97 1.34
N SER A 144 -5.14 35.15 1.41
CA SER A 144 -4.23 34.26 0.68
C SER A 144 -4.50 32.86 1.20
N ALA A 145 -5.18 32.02 0.42
CA ALA A 145 -5.45 30.65 0.79
C ALA A 145 -4.12 29.95 1.02
N GLN A 146 -3.62 29.95 2.26
CA GLN A 146 -2.69 28.93 2.70
C GLN A 146 -3.46 27.64 2.52
N SER A 147 -3.23 27.00 1.37
CA SER A 147 -3.92 25.80 0.95
C SER A 147 -3.42 24.69 1.85
N HIS A 148 -4.02 24.58 3.04
CA HIS A 148 -3.71 23.50 3.97
C HIS A 148 -4.06 22.20 3.28
N SER A 149 -3.17 21.20 3.35
CA SER A 149 -3.57 19.85 2.95
C SER A 149 -4.69 19.33 3.86
N LEU A 150 -5.47 18.34 3.41
CA LEU A 150 -6.47 17.68 4.25
C LEU A 150 -5.87 17.14 5.55
N VAL A 151 -4.65 16.60 5.49
CA VAL A 151 -3.91 16.11 6.67
C VAL A 151 -3.62 17.26 7.63
N GLN A 152 -3.19 18.41 7.12
CA GLN A 152 -2.92 19.60 7.92
C GLN A 152 -4.18 20.18 8.55
N LEU A 153 -5.30 20.21 7.81
CA LEU A 153 -6.57 20.62 8.38
C LEU A 153 -7.04 19.67 9.50
N ALA A 154 -6.91 18.37 9.30
CA ALA A 154 -7.39 17.37 10.25
C ALA A 154 -6.50 17.21 11.49
N ASN A 155 -5.18 17.43 11.37
CA ASN A 155 -4.20 17.08 12.40
C ASN A 155 -3.34 18.27 12.88
N GLY A 156 -3.51 19.46 12.29
CA GLY A 156 -2.73 20.66 12.65
C GLY A 156 -1.26 20.64 12.23
N CYS A 157 -0.81 19.60 11.51
CA CYS A 157 0.56 19.44 11.03
C CYS A 157 0.57 18.78 9.64
N THR A 158 1.67 18.94 8.90
CA THR A 158 1.76 18.35 7.56
C THR A 158 1.90 16.84 7.63
N PHE A 159 1.63 16.15 6.51
CA PHE A 159 1.92 14.71 6.40
C PHE A 159 3.40 14.39 6.72
N TRP A 160 4.33 15.24 6.30
CA TRP A 160 5.76 15.03 6.56
C TRP A 160 6.14 15.28 8.03
N ASP A 161 5.32 15.99 8.79
CA ASP A 161 5.53 16.13 10.23
C ASP A 161 5.09 14.88 10.99
N THR A 162 4.06 14.17 10.51
CA THR A 162 3.62 12.91 11.14
C THR A 162 4.65 11.79 10.93
N THR A 163 5.32 11.76 9.78
CA THR A 163 6.38 10.78 9.51
C THR A 163 7.64 10.98 10.37
N LYS A 164 7.84 12.16 10.96
CA LYS A 164 8.92 12.39 11.94
C LYS A 164 8.68 11.64 13.25
N VAL A 165 7.41 11.46 13.64
CA VAL A 165 7.02 10.84 14.90
C VAL A 165 6.86 9.32 14.72
N ASP A 166 6.21 8.90 13.63
CA ASP A 166 5.97 7.49 13.32
C ASP A 166 5.97 7.26 11.79
N GLY A 167 7.17 7.24 11.21
CA GLY A 167 7.38 7.07 9.76
C GLY A 167 7.58 5.63 9.30
N GLY A 168 7.73 4.66 10.23
CA GLY A 168 8.14 3.29 9.90
C GLY A 168 7.19 2.61 8.91
N LEU A 169 5.88 2.71 9.16
CA LEU A 169 4.86 2.12 8.28
C LEU A 169 4.86 2.74 6.87
N PHE A 170 5.11 4.05 6.77
CA PHE A 170 5.20 4.72 5.47
C PHE A 170 6.47 4.28 4.73
N ASN A 171 7.61 4.26 5.41
CA ASN A 171 8.90 3.87 4.85
C ASN A 171 8.89 2.41 4.37
N ASP A 172 8.35 1.49 5.17
CA ASP A 172 8.22 0.08 4.82
C ASP A 172 7.33 -0.11 3.58
N GLY A 173 6.21 0.61 3.52
CA GLY A 173 5.32 0.62 2.36
C GLY A 173 5.99 1.13 1.09
N MET A 174 6.69 2.27 1.18
CA MET A 174 7.42 2.86 0.05
C MET A 174 8.58 1.97 -0.41
N ALA A 175 9.26 1.28 0.51
CA ALA A 175 10.35 0.36 0.18
C ALA A 175 9.85 -0.84 -0.63
N VAL A 176 8.76 -1.49 -0.21
CA VAL A 176 8.20 -2.64 -0.94
C VAL A 176 7.63 -2.26 -2.30
N ASP A 177 6.95 -1.11 -2.39
CA ASP A 177 6.43 -0.57 -3.65
C ASP A 177 7.57 -0.27 -4.62
N SER A 178 8.62 0.40 -4.15
CA SER A 178 9.80 0.74 -4.95
C SER A 178 10.53 -0.49 -5.46
N GLY A 179 10.62 -1.54 -4.66
CA GLY A 179 11.19 -2.82 -5.09
C GLY A 179 10.48 -3.43 -6.30
N ILE A 180 9.14 -3.36 -6.33
CA ILE A 180 8.35 -3.87 -7.46
C ILE A 180 8.46 -2.94 -8.67
N ALA A 181 8.26 -1.63 -8.47
CA ALA A 181 8.32 -0.64 -9.53
C ALA A 181 9.68 -0.68 -10.24
N MET A 182 10.78 -0.66 -9.48
CA MET A 182 12.13 -0.66 -10.05
C MET A 182 12.50 -1.98 -10.71
N LYS A 183 11.97 -3.12 -10.24
CA LYS A 183 12.16 -4.40 -10.95
C LYS A 183 11.60 -4.34 -12.38
N VAL A 184 10.44 -3.70 -12.56
CA VAL A 184 9.82 -3.54 -13.90
C VAL A 184 10.55 -2.46 -14.69
N LEU A 185 10.78 -1.29 -14.11
CA LEU A 185 11.43 -0.16 -14.79
C LEU A 185 12.83 -0.52 -15.29
N LEU A 186 13.66 -1.18 -14.49
CA LEU A 186 15.00 -1.58 -14.91
C LEU A 186 14.97 -2.65 -16.01
N LYS A 187 13.97 -3.53 -16.00
CA LYS A 187 13.82 -4.59 -17.00
C LYS A 187 13.34 -4.05 -18.35
N GLU A 188 12.34 -3.18 -18.34
CA GLU A 188 11.68 -2.69 -19.56
C GLU A 188 12.28 -1.37 -20.08
N HIS A 189 12.84 -0.55 -19.19
CA HIS A 189 13.34 0.80 -19.47
C HIS A 189 14.74 1.06 -18.91
N GLY A 190 15.53 0.01 -18.64
CA GLY A 190 16.90 0.14 -18.13
C GLY A 190 17.82 0.98 -19.01
N GLY A 191 17.56 1.04 -20.33
CA GLY A 191 18.33 1.85 -21.27
C GLY A 191 18.41 3.33 -20.89
N ALA A 192 17.33 3.91 -20.37
CA ALA A 192 17.31 5.32 -19.96
C ALA A 192 18.30 5.62 -18.82
N PHE A 193 18.48 4.66 -17.90
CA PHE A 193 19.48 4.78 -16.84
C PHE A 193 20.91 4.56 -17.36
N GLY A 194 21.08 3.72 -18.39
CA GLY A 194 22.38 3.48 -19.03
C GLY A 194 22.91 4.64 -19.87
N GLU A 195 22.06 5.59 -20.25
CA GLU A 195 22.45 6.83 -20.95
C GLU A 195 22.97 7.92 -19.99
N VAL A 196 22.72 7.77 -18.68
CA VAL A 196 23.21 8.69 -17.66
C VAL A 196 24.73 8.51 -17.54
N LYS A 197 25.47 9.64 -17.58
CA LYS A 197 26.93 9.59 -17.71
C LYS A 197 27.63 9.09 -16.45
N SER A 198 27.37 9.70 -15.29
CA SER A 198 28.17 9.44 -14.09
C SER A 198 27.42 9.59 -12.77
N SER A 199 26.37 10.40 -12.69
CA SER A 199 25.72 10.72 -11.41
C SER A 199 24.22 10.89 -11.52
N LEU A 200 23.50 10.40 -10.52
CA LEU A 200 22.05 10.52 -10.40
C LEU A 200 21.69 10.94 -8.97
N VAL A 201 20.75 11.89 -8.85
CA VAL A 201 20.14 12.25 -7.56
C VAL A 201 18.69 11.79 -7.51
N ASP A 202 18.35 10.97 -6.51
CA ASP A 202 17.01 10.49 -6.19
C ASP A 202 16.40 11.40 -5.13
N ILE A 203 15.46 12.25 -5.55
CA ILE A 203 14.82 13.26 -4.70
C ILE A 203 13.61 12.64 -4.01
N GLY A 204 13.53 12.78 -2.69
CA GLY A 204 12.51 12.09 -1.89
C GLY A 204 12.73 10.57 -1.88
N GLY A 205 13.98 10.12 -2.09
CA GLY A 205 14.32 8.71 -2.26
C GLY A 205 14.22 7.86 -0.98
N ASN A 206 13.80 8.46 0.14
CA ASN A 206 13.62 7.83 1.43
C ASN A 206 14.91 7.12 1.90
N HIS A 207 14.82 5.86 2.33
CA HIS A 207 15.97 5.02 2.68
C HIS A 207 16.71 4.44 1.45
N GLY A 208 16.47 4.99 0.26
CA GLY A 208 17.24 4.71 -0.94
C GLY A 208 16.90 3.40 -1.64
N ALA A 209 15.69 2.86 -1.47
CA ALA A 209 15.30 1.61 -2.14
C ALA A 209 15.41 1.72 -3.68
N THR A 210 14.95 2.85 -4.22
CA THR A 210 15.00 3.17 -5.64
C THR A 210 16.44 3.38 -6.11
N ALA A 211 17.16 4.35 -5.53
CA ALA A 211 18.58 4.60 -5.82
C ALA A 211 19.45 3.34 -5.70
N SER A 212 19.22 2.49 -4.70
CA SER A 212 19.97 1.23 -4.52
C SER A 212 19.74 0.25 -5.67
N ALA A 213 18.53 0.18 -6.21
CA ALA A 213 18.23 -0.67 -7.36
C ALA A 213 18.98 -0.18 -8.61
N VAL A 214 19.02 1.14 -8.82
CA VAL A 214 19.76 1.77 -9.91
C VAL A 214 21.26 1.54 -9.75
N ALA A 215 21.84 1.85 -8.59
CA ALA A 215 23.27 1.70 -8.32
C ALA A 215 23.77 0.25 -8.51
N ARG A 216 22.95 -0.74 -8.14
CA ARG A 216 23.28 -2.16 -8.37
C ARG A 216 23.21 -2.55 -9.85
N ALA A 217 22.25 -2.01 -10.60
CA ALA A 217 22.11 -2.29 -12.03
C ALA A 217 23.16 -1.56 -12.88
N PHE A 218 23.60 -0.38 -12.43
CA PHE A 218 24.54 0.49 -13.13
C PHE A 218 25.66 0.95 -12.17
N PRO A 219 26.67 0.09 -11.88
CA PRO A 219 27.70 0.38 -10.89
C PRO A 219 28.61 1.58 -11.21
N HIS A 220 28.56 2.09 -12.43
CA HIS A 220 29.28 3.30 -12.84
C HIS A 220 28.58 4.59 -12.38
N LEU A 221 27.29 4.52 -12.04
CA LEU A 221 26.52 5.66 -11.55
C LEU A 221 26.76 5.89 -10.07
N LYS A 222 27.20 7.10 -9.72
CA LYS A 222 27.17 7.60 -8.35
C LYS A 222 25.74 8.03 -8.02
N CYS A 223 25.06 7.25 -7.20
CA CYS A 223 23.71 7.55 -6.75
C CYS A 223 23.71 8.31 -5.43
N THR A 224 23.05 9.47 -5.43
CA THR A 224 22.80 10.28 -4.24
C THR A 224 21.31 10.26 -3.91
N VAL A 225 20.95 10.09 -2.64
CA VAL A 225 19.56 10.25 -2.17
C VAL A 225 19.46 11.60 -1.45
N LEU A 226 18.57 12.46 -1.94
CA LEU A 226 18.21 13.72 -1.27
C LEU A 226 16.87 13.51 -0.56
N ASP A 227 16.85 13.66 0.75
CA ASP A 227 15.60 13.60 1.53
C ASP A 227 15.67 14.52 2.75
N LEU A 228 14.55 14.66 3.46
CA LEU A 228 14.44 15.47 4.66
C LEU A 228 15.45 15.01 5.73
N PRO A 229 15.98 15.93 6.56
CA PRO A 229 17.04 15.59 7.50
C PRO A 229 16.72 14.42 8.44
N HIS A 230 15.47 14.31 8.90
CA HIS A 230 15.05 13.22 9.78
C HIS A 230 14.99 11.86 9.08
N VAL A 231 14.68 11.83 7.77
CA VAL A 231 14.65 10.61 6.97
C VAL A 231 16.07 10.13 6.71
N VAL A 232 16.96 11.03 6.30
CA VAL A 232 18.38 10.72 6.08
C VAL A 232 19.05 10.26 7.37
N ALA A 233 18.74 10.87 8.52
CA ALA A 233 19.27 10.44 9.82
C ALA A 233 18.86 9.01 10.21
N ALA A 234 17.69 8.54 9.74
CA ALA A 234 17.19 7.19 9.96
C ALA A 234 17.58 6.18 8.87
N ALA A 235 18.22 6.64 7.79
CA ALA A 235 18.58 5.79 6.67
C ALA A 235 19.66 4.77 7.07
N PRO A 236 19.60 3.54 6.53
CA PRO A 236 20.62 2.54 6.79
C PRO A 236 21.96 2.96 6.16
N ALA A 237 23.06 2.56 6.81
CA ALA A 237 24.39 2.71 6.22
C ALA A 237 24.47 2.00 4.87
N SER A 238 25.15 2.62 3.90
CA SER A 238 25.27 2.09 2.54
C SER A 238 26.63 2.46 1.96
N ASP A 239 27.29 1.48 1.33
CA ASP A 239 28.56 1.69 0.62
C ASP A 239 28.36 2.12 -0.84
N ILE A 240 27.13 1.99 -1.36
CA ILE A 240 26.81 2.25 -2.77
C ILE A 240 25.99 3.52 -2.97
N LEU A 241 25.51 4.14 -1.89
CA LEU A 241 24.71 5.37 -1.91
C LEU A 241 25.37 6.47 -1.08
N THR A 242 25.21 7.71 -1.54
CA THR A 242 25.44 8.90 -0.71
C THR A 242 24.09 9.46 -0.26
N PHE A 243 23.90 9.71 1.03
CA PHE A 243 22.69 10.38 1.52
C PHE A 243 22.98 11.87 1.80
N VAL A 244 22.09 12.74 1.36
CA VAL A 244 22.16 14.18 1.58
C VAL A 244 20.86 14.63 2.23
N ALA A 245 20.97 15.15 3.45
CA ALA A 245 19.87 15.78 4.16
C ALA A 245 19.59 17.17 3.57
N GLY A 246 18.35 17.46 3.21
CA GLY A 246 17.98 18.77 2.70
C GLY A 246 16.51 18.92 2.35
N ASN A 247 16.20 20.06 1.74
CA ASN A 247 14.89 20.38 1.20
C ASN A 247 15.05 20.62 -0.31
N MET A 248 14.37 19.79 -1.11
CA MET A 248 14.46 19.88 -2.58
C MET A 248 13.99 21.21 -3.15
N PHE A 249 13.14 21.95 -2.42
CA PHE A 249 12.67 23.26 -2.83
C PHE A 249 13.73 24.36 -2.65
N ASP A 250 14.72 24.13 -1.78
CA ASP A 250 15.81 25.07 -1.54
C ASP A 250 17.03 24.72 -2.38
N TYR A 251 17.40 23.43 -2.43
CA TYR A 251 18.59 22.97 -3.14
C TYR A 251 18.50 21.49 -3.51
N VAL A 252 18.93 21.19 -4.75
CA VAL A 252 19.15 19.84 -5.24
C VAL A 252 20.64 19.70 -5.60
N PRO A 253 21.36 18.69 -5.06
CA PRO A 253 22.75 18.43 -5.44
C PRO A 253 22.94 18.26 -6.96
N PRO A 254 23.98 18.86 -7.57
CA PRO A 254 24.31 18.65 -8.97
C PRO A 254 24.52 17.18 -9.31
N ALA A 255 23.87 16.72 -10.38
CA ALA A 255 24.00 15.38 -10.94
C ALA A 255 23.70 15.43 -12.45
N ASP A 256 24.09 14.40 -13.20
CA ASP A 256 23.76 14.29 -14.62
C ASP A 256 22.26 14.04 -14.84
N ALA A 257 21.60 13.39 -13.89
CA ALA A 257 20.18 13.11 -13.92
C ALA A 257 19.52 13.29 -12.54
N VAL A 258 18.25 13.70 -12.58
CA VAL A 258 17.36 13.76 -11.41
C VAL A 258 16.29 12.69 -11.56
N LEU A 259 16.08 11.93 -10.50
CA LEU A 259 15.01 10.95 -10.37
C LEU A 259 13.99 11.45 -9.34
N LEU A 260 12.72 11.45 -9.75
CA LEU A 260 11.56 11.73 -8.92
C LEU A 260 10.57 10.58 -9.12
N LYS A 261 10.42 9.73 -8.10
CA LYS A 261 9.52 8.57 -8.11
C LYS A 261 8.23 8.88 -7.34
#